data_AF-A0A486NEF0-F1
#
_entry.id   AF-A0A486NEF0-F1
#
_cell.length_a   1.000
_cell.length_b   1.000
_cell.length_c   1.000
_cell.angle_alpha   90.00
_cell.angle_beta   90.00
_cell.angle_gamma   90.00
#
_symmetry.space_group_name_H-M   'P 1'
#
loop_
_entity.id
_entity.type
_entity.pdbx_description
1 polymer ?
#
loop_
_entity_poly.entity_id
_entity_poly.type
_entity_poly.pdbx_seq_one_letter_code
_entity_poly.pdbx_strand_id
1 'polypeptide(L)' 'MKNGSRGSVSQLNSKTSLYCGFTILKLPRKKPYSRQRYQITHTGHYYGIDFALSEACRTIDRIMSKKHFIAF' A
#
# COMPACT_ATOMS: atom_id res chain seq x y z
N MET A 1 21.57 1.79 11.70
CA MET A 1 20.54 2.49 10.90
C MET A 1 19.16 2.07 11.39
N LYS A 2 18.52 2.86 12.26
CA LYS A 2 17.16 2.59 12.77
C LYS A 2 16.31 3.84 12.49
N ASN A 3 15.94 4.04 11.23
CA ASN A 3 14.94 5.02 10.86
C ASN A 3 13.81 4.28 10.17
N GLY A 4 12.59 4.49 10.63
CA GLY A 4 11.40 3.89 10.04
C GLY A 4 10.38 3.59 11.12
N SER A 5 9.82 4.64 11.72
CA SER A 5 8.45 4.59 12.23
C SER A 5 7.59 3.95 11.16
N ARG A 6 7.30 2.64 11.30
CA ARG A 6 6.37 1.93 10.43
C ARG A 6 5.07 2.72 10.52
N GLY A 7 4.63 3.31 9.42
CA GLY A 7 3.37 4.05 9.42
C GLY A 7 2.28 3.13 9.98
N SER A 8 1.36 3.65 10.79
CA SER A 8 0.19 2.86 11.16
C SER A 8 -0.72 2.74 9.94
N VAL A 9 -1.21 1.54 9.64
CA VAL A 9 -2.28 1.38 8.65
C VAL A 9 -3.56 1.95 9.27
N SER A 10 -4.03 3.08 8.73
CA SER A 10 -5.27 3.72 9.18
C SER A 10 -6.40 3.36 8.23
N GLN A 11 -7.46 2.74 8.74
CA GLN A 11 -8.64 2.47 7.92
C GLN A 11 -9.46 3.75 7.74
N LEU A 12 -9.72 4.11 6.49
CA LEU A 12 -10.65 5.20 6.15
C LEU A 12 -12.08 4.67 6.06
N ASN A 13 -12.24 3.47 5.49
CA ASN A 13 -13.51 2.74 5.42
C ASN A 13 -13.24 1.24 5.29
N SER A 14 -14.30 0.43 5.13
CA SER A 14 -14.22 -1.04 5.06
C SER A 14 -13.40 -1.59 3.88
N LYS A 15 -13.14 -0.77 2.86
CA LYS A 15 -12.38 -1.12 1.65
C LYS A 15 -11.08 -0.34 1.52
N THR A 16 -10.96 0.84 2.12
CA THR A 16 -9.84 1.74 1.91
C THR A 16 -9.05 1.91 3.19
N SER A 17 -7.75 1.64 3.11
CA SER A 17 -6.79 1.92 4.17
C SER A 17 -5.71 2.87 3.65
N LEU A 18 -5.12 3.64 4.54
CA LEU A 18 -4.02 4.53 4.28
C LEU A 18 -2.76 4.02 4.98
N TYR A 19 -1.62 4.09 4.31
CA TYR A 19 -0.33 3.71 4.85
C TYR A 19 0.77 4.60 4.26
N CYS A 20 1.43 5.40 5.10
CA CYS A 20 2.49 6.34 4.69
C CYS A 20 2.08 7.26 3.51
N GLY A 21 0.84 7.75 3.49
CA GLY A 21 0.30 8.57 2.41
C GLY A 21 -0.21 7.79 1.18
N PHE A 22 0.06 6.48 1.08
CA PHE A 22 -0.51 5.63 0.04
C PHE A 22 -1.89 5.13 0.42
N THR A 23 -2.71 4.93 -0.60
CA THR A 23 -4.01 4.27 -0.52
C THR A 23 -3.84 2.79 -0.82
N ILE A 24 -4.26 1.96 0.14
CA ILE A 24 -4.39 0.50 0.00
C ILE A 24 -5.88 0.17 -0.14
N LEU A 25 -6.29 -0.20 -1.34
CA LEU A 25 -7.68 -0.51 -1.67
C LEU A 25 -7.92 -2.03 -1.69
N LYS A 26 -8.85 -2.50 -0.85
CA LYS A 26 -9.34 -3.88 -0.81
C LYS A 26 -10.23 -4.15 -2.02
N LEU A 27 -9.81 -5.06 -2.87
CA LEU A 27 -10.55 -5.46 -4.06
C LEU A 27 -11.68 -6.44 -3.72
N PRO A 28 -12.80 -6.45 -4.45
CA PRO A 28 -13.81 -7.49 -4.31
C PRO A 28 -13.21 -8.89 -4.51
N ARG A 29 -13.64 -9.86 -3.70
CA ARG A 29 -13.28 -11.27 -3.92
C ARG A 29 -14.03 -11.77 -5.15
N LYS A 30 -13.29 -12.17 -6.17
CA LYS A 30 -13.83 -12.72 -7.42
C LYS A 30 -13.03 -13.96 -7.80
N LYS A 31 -13.71 -15.04 -8.21
CA LYS A 31 -13.05 -16.21 -8.82
C LYS A 31 -12.25 -15.74 -10.05
N PRO A 32 -11.04 -16.28 -10.32
CA PRO A 32 -10.41 -17.46 -9.73
C PRO A 32 -9.59 -17.18 -8.44
N TYR A 33 -9.57 -15.96 -7.94
CA TYR A 33 -8.69 -15.59 -6.84
C TYR A 33 -9.25 -16.07 -5.49
N SER A 34 -8.53 -16.99 -4.84
CA SER A 34 -8.89 -17.54 -3.53
C SER A 34 -8.55 -16.62 -2.36
N ARG A 35 -7.67 -15.62 -2.57
CA ARG A 35 -7.20 -14.69 -1.54
C ARG A 35 -7.81 -13.30 -1.67
N GLN A 36 -7.86 -12.59 -0.54
CA GLN A 36 -8.12 -11.16 -0.54
C GLN A 36 -6.96 -10.44 -1.22
N ARG A 37 -7.28 -9.52 -2.14
CA ARG A 37 -6.30 -8.75 -2.90
C ARG A 37 -6.43 -7.27 -2.59
N TYR A 38 -5.29 -6.58 -2.65
CA TYR A 38 -5.19 -5.16 -2.40
C TYR A 38 -4.47 -4.47 -3.56
N GLN A 39 -4.92 -3.27 -3.88
CA GLN A 39 -4.33 -2.36 -4.85
C GLN A 39 -3.62 -1.22 -4.10
N ILE A 40 -2.51 -0.75 -4.64
CA ILE A 40 -1.75 0.39 -4.11
C ILE A 40 -1.84 1.56 -5.08
N THR A 41 -2.30 2.71 -4.58
CA THR A 41 -2.25 3.98 -5.31
C THR A 41 -1.71 5.10 -4.42
N HIS A 42 -1.19 6.16 -5.03
CA HIS A 42 -0.79 7.38 -4.32
C HIS A 42 -0.97 8.57 -5.26
N THR A 43 -1.71 9.58 -4.82
CA THR A 43 -1.94 10.84 -5.56
C THR A 43 -2.31 10.63 -7.04
N GLY A 44 -3.19 9.67 -7.32
CA GLY A 44 -3.62 9.34 -8.70
C GLY A 44 -2.71 8.37 -9.46
N HIS A 45 -1.52 8.05 -8.96
CA HIS A 45 -0.61 7.08 -9.57
C HIS A 45 -0.86 5.66 -9.07
N TYR A 46 -0.76 4.71 -9.98
CA TYR A 46 -0.93 3.28 -9.73
C TYR A 46 0.42 2.59 -9.48
N TYR A 47 0.50 1.78 -8.42
CA TYR A 47 1.74 1.08 -8.01
C TYR A 47 1.61 -0.46 -8.02
N GLY A 48 0.43 -0.99 -8.33
CA GLY A 48 0.20 -2.44 -8.46
C GLY A 48 -1.13 -2.92 -7.85
N ILE A 49 -1.51 -4.14 -8.20
CA ILE A 49 -2.64 -4.90 -7.65
C ILE A 49 -2.17 -6.25 -7.12
N ASP A 50 -3.11 -7.03 -6.58
CA ASP A 50 -2.95 -8.44 -6.21
C ASP A 50 -2.01 -8.73 -5.05
N PHE A 51 -1.70 -7.69 -4.27
CA PHE A 51 -0.97 -7.80 -3.03
C PHE A 51 -1.83 -8.40 -1.91
N ALA A 52 -1.22 -9.18 -1.03
CA ALA A 52 -1.69 -9.29 0.35
C ALA A 52 -1.44 -7.96 1.10
N LEU A 53 -2.15 -7.71 2.20
CA LEU A 53 -1.98 -6.45 2.95
C LEU A 53 -0.54 -6.22 3.41
N SER A 54 0.13 -7.27 3.88
CA SER A 54 1.53 -7.23 4.30
C SER A 54 2.49 -6.96 3.14
N GLU A 55 2.23 -7.52 1.96
CA GLU A 55 3.00 -7.25 0.75
C GLU A 55 2.81 -5.81 0.28
N ALA A 56 1.58 -5.29 0.40
CA ALA A 56 1.31 -3.89 0.06
C ALA A 56 2.12 -2.94 0.95
N CYS A 57 2.13 -3.16 2.26
CA CYS A 57 2.93 -2.37 3.20
C CYS A 57 4.43 -2.46 2.88
N ARG A 58 4.96 -3.68 2.63
CA ARG A 58 6.37 -3.87 2.26
C ARG A 58 6.74 -3.19 0.94
N THR A 59 5.83 -3.20 -0.05
CA THR A 59 6.03 -2.50 -1.32
C THR A 59 6.10 -1.00 -1.09
N ILE A 60 5.21 -0.45 -0.27
CA ILE A 60 5.24 0.98 0.11
C ILE A 60 6.53 1.32 0.88
N ASP A 61 6.94 0.48 1.84
CA ASP A 61 8.19 0.66 2.57
C ASP A 61 9.40 0.68 1.61
N ARG A 62 9.42 -0.22 0.62
CA ARG A 62 10.45 -0.22 -0.43
C ARG A 62 10.40 1.03 -1.30
N ILE A 63 9.21 1.49 -1.67
CA ILE A 63 9.06 2.73 -2.46
C ILE A 63 9.59 3.92 -1.64
N MET A 64 9.21 4.04 -0.38
CA MET A 64 9.66 5.11 0.53
C MET A 64 11.16 5.04 0.83
N SER A 65 11.69 3.83 1.03
CA SER A 65 13.14 3.62 1.23
C SER A 65 13.96 3.85 -0.04
N LYS A 66 13.43 3.60 -1.23
CA LYS A 66 14.09 3.94 -2.50
C LYS A 66 13.94 5.41 -2.86
N LYS A 67 12.82 6.04 -2.45
CA LYS A 67 12.51 7.46 -2.62
C LYS A 67 12.88 8.26 -1.36
N HIS A 68 14.06 8.06 -0.76
CA HIS A 68 14.66 9.17 -0.01
C HIS A 68 14.78 10.34 -1.01
N PHE A 69 13.79 11.24 -0.93
CA PHE A 69 13.37 12.17 -1.95
C PHE A 69 14.53 13.05 -2.42
N ILE A 70 14.89 12.96 -3.70
CA ILE A 70 15.34 14.16 -4.41
C ILE A 70 14.03 14.89 -4.73
N ALA A 71 13.77 15.96 -3.99
CA ALA A 71 12.79 16.95 -4.40
C ALA A 71 13.37 17.64 -5.65
N PHE A 72 12.60 17.67 -6.74
CA PHE A 72 12.82 18.58 -7.86
C PHE A 72 11.61 19.51 -7.92
#